data_AF-A0A7C5SQD0-F1
#
_entry.id   AF-A0A7C5SQD0-F1
#
_cell.length_a   1.000
_cell.length_b   1.000
_cell.length_c   1.000
_cell.angle_alpha   90.00
_cell.angle_beta   90.00
_cell.angle_gamma   90.00
#
_symmetry.space_group_name_H-M   'P 1'
#
loop_
_entity.id
_entity.type
_entity.pdbx_description
1 polymer ?
#
loop_
_entity_poly.entity_id
_entity_poly.type
_entity_poly.pdbx_seq_one_letter_code
_entity_poly.pdbx_strand_id
1 'polypeptide(L)'
;MLKNILTISIASLGLAAASASQAVPISTTDGIINSTAGTAGYGEEAAWVSGGTGLTGTGNTWPADIGDGAGDVSGEASGVNRYWLQFNSFDPDAAASIRYEFTGAYSQILAVAGLDHGPTPYESLEMIVWGWDGSAWEEGTITAIFDDGADAAWAGDDFSAVWSFNGAYSKFAVTGGTHYTPNVGAGPEGEIDALAAFVAAPEPATVMLLGLGLAGISVASRKRKA
;
A
#
# COMPACT_ATOMS: atom_id res chain seq x y z
N MET A 1 -28.44 -58.23 -18.15
CA MET A 1 -28.22 -56.83 -18.59
C MET A 1 -27.96 -56.00 -17.36
N LEU A 2 -26.75 -55.45 -17.21
CA LEU A 2 -26.37 -54.24 -16.45
C LEU A 2 -24.83 -54.28 -16.35
N LYS A 3 -24.14 -53.60 -17.28
CA LYS A 3 -22.71 -53.30 -17.14
C LYS A 3 -22.63 -51.83 -16.73
N ASN A 4 -22.33 -51.61 -15.46
CA ASN A 4 -22.18 -50.29 -14.86
C ASN A 4 -21.05 -49.53 -15.54
N ILE A 5 -21.38 -48.36 -16.07
CA ILE A 5 -20.44 -47.39 -16.63
C ILE A 5 -19.78 -46.69 -15.44
N LEU A 6 -18.49 -46.96 -15.25
CA LEU A 6 -17.66 -46.26 -14.27
C LEU A 6 -17.25 -44.92 -14.88
N THR A 7 -17.99 -43.86 -14.56
CA THR A 7 -17.60 -42.49 -14.93
C THR A 7 -16.45 -42.05 -14.04
N ILE A 8 -15.22 -42.13 -14.55
CA ILE A 8 -14.04 -41.53 -13.92
C ILE A 8 -14.07 -40.04 -14.24
N SER A 9 -14.53 -39.22 -13.29
CA SER A 9 -14.36 -37.76 -13.36
C SER A 9 -12.89 -37.44 -13.12
N ILE A 10 -12.15 -37.16 -14.20
CA ILE A 10 -10.82 -36.54 -14.13
C ILE A 10 -11.04 -35.11 -13.66
N ALA A 11 -10.72 -34.83 -12.40
CA ALA A 11 -10.63 -33.47 -11.89
C ALA A 11 -9.44 -32.80 -12.60
N SER A 12 -9.73 -31.93 -13.56
CA SER A 12 -8.77 -31.02 -14.15
C SER A 12 -8.24 -30.10 -13.06
N LEU A 13 -7.02 -30.38 -12.57
CA LEU A 13 -6.20 -29.36 -11.92
C LEU A 13 -5.89 -28.33 -13.00
N GLY A 14 -6.69 -27.26 -13.04
CA GLY A 14 -6.29 -26.03 -13.69
C GLY A 14 -5.09 -25.49 -12.92
N LEU A 15 -3.87 -25.74 -13.40
CA LEU A 15 -2.76 -24.86 -13.09
C LEU A 15 -3.14 -23.51 -13.73
N ALA A 16 -3.70 -22.61 -12.94
CA ALA A 16 -3.64 -21.21 -13.26
C ALA A 16 -2.15 -20.86 -13.28
N ALA A 17 -1.59 -20.76 -14.48
CA ALA A 17 -0.33 -20.06 -14.67
C ALA A 17 -0.65 -18.61 -14.29
N ALA A 18 -0.39 -18.27 -13.02
CA ALA A 18 -0.27 -16.88 -12.64
C ALA A 18 0.86 -16.33 -13.51
N SER A 19 0.51 -15.47 -14.46
CA SER A 19 1.48 -14.60 -15.11
C SER A 19 2.20 -13.88 -13.97
N ALA A 20 3.42 -14.29 -13.65
CA ALA A 20 4.23 -13.54 -12.71
C ALA A 20 4.42 -12.17 -13.37
N SER A 21 3.81 -11.11 -12.84
CA SER A 21 4.28 -9.77 -13.19
C SER A 21 5.77 -9.75 -12.87
N GLN A 22 6.54 -9.18 -13.78
CA GLN A 22 7.97 -9.09 -13.58
C GLN A 22 8.22 -7.97 -12.59
N ALA A 23 8.67 -8.34 -11.38
CA ALA A 23 9.13 -7.40 -10.38
C ALA A 23 10.09 -6.37 -11.02
N VAL A 24 9.77 -5.08 -10.84
CA VAL A 24 10.57 -3.97 -11.35
C VAL A 24 11.57 -3.58 -10.28
N PRO A 25 12.89 -3.55 -10.57
CA PRO A 25 13.87 -3.08 -9.62
C PRO A 25 13.80 -1.55 -9.52
N ILE A 26 13.49 -1.05 -8.32
CA ILE A 26 13.41 0.37 -7.99
C ILE A 26 14.62 0.70 -7.12
N SER A 27 15.43 1.67 -7.55
CA SER A 27 16.60 2.10 -6.79
C SER A 27 16.17 3.14 -5.76
N THR A 28 16.44 2.86 -4.49
CA THR A 28 16.14 3.77 -3.38
C THR A 28 17.38 4.05 -2.53
N THR A 29 17.30 5.05 -1.66
CA THR A 29 18.28 5.30 -0.59
C THR A 29 18.37 4.15 0.41
N ASP A 30 17.29 3.35 0.53
CA ASP A 30 17.23 2.14 1.36
C ASP A 30 17.78 0.88 0.66
N GLY A 31 18.18 1.01 -0.60
CA GLY A 31 18.69 -0.06 -1.45
C GLY A 31 17.83 -0.32 -2.68
N ILE A 32 18.13 -1.40 -3.40
CA ILE A 32 17.31 -1.81 -4.55
C ILE A 32 16.14 -2.65 -4.04
N ILE A 33 14.93 -2.15 -4.25
CA ILE A 33 13.67 -2.82 -3.88
C ILE A 33 13.05 -3.36 -5.16
N ASN A 34 12.80 -4.66 -5.21
CA ASN A 34 12.03 -5.25 -6.31
C ASN A 34 10.55 -5.07 -5.99
N SER A 35 9.82 -4.43 -6.89
CA SER A 35 8.39 -4.24 -6.73
C SER A 35 7.65 -5.58 -6.69
N THR A 36 6.55 -5.61 -5.95
CA THR A 36 5.69 -6.78 -5.80
C THR A 36 4.49 -6.63 -6.70
N ALA A 37 4.28 -7.63 -7.55
CA ALA A 37 3.09 -7.76 -8.37
C ALA A 37 1.82 -7.77 -7.51
N GLY A 38 0.81 -6.98 -7.88
CA GLY A 38 -0.47 -6.96 -7.19
C GLY A 38 -0.62 -5.80 -6.22
N THR A 39 -1.71 -5.84 -5.46
CA THR A 39 -2.08 -4.81 -4.50
C THR A 39 -1.52 -5.10 -3.11
N ALA A 40 -1.13 -4.05 -2.40
CA ALA A 40 -0.77 -4.14 -0.99
C ALA A 40 -2.00 -4.48 -0.13
N GLY A 41 -1.84 -5.42 0.80
CA GLY A 41 -2.83 -5.63 1.85
C GLY A 41 -2.69 -4.55 2.92
N TYR A 42 -3.82 -4.01 3.37
CA TYR A 42 -3.85 -3.05 4.48
C TYR A 42 -4.98 -3.34 5.47
N GLY A 43 -4.83 -2.79 6.67
CA GLY A 43 -5.72 -2.97 7.81
C GLY A 43 -6.37 -1.65 8.22
N GLU A 44 -6.15 -1.25 9.47
CA GLU A 44 -6.61 0.03 9.99
C GLU A 44 -6.10 1.19 9.13
N GLU A 45 -6.94 2.18 8.85
CA GLU A 45 -6.55 3.44 8.22
C GLU A 45 -6.31 4.49 9.32
N ALA A 46 -5.27 5.31 9.17
CA ALA A 46 -5.00 6.37 10.12
C ALA A 46 -5.98 7.53 9.94
N ALA A 47 -6.41 8.13 11.05
CA ALA A 47 -7.15 9.37 11.01
C ALA A 47 -6.20 10.55 10.80
N TRP A 48 -6.56 11.47 9.92
CA TRP A 48 -5.93 12.78 9.85
C TRP A 48 -6.13 13.54 11.17
N VAL A 49 -5.06 14.18 11.64
CA VAL A 49 -5.06 14.97 12.88
C VAL A 49 -4.92 16.46 12.58
N SER A 50 -3.97 16.82 11.72
CA SER A 50 -3.66 18.21 11.41
C SER A 50 -2.71 18.34 10.21
N GLY A 51 -2.62 19.56 9.69
CA GLY A 51 -1.57 19.98 8.77
C GLY A 51 -1.94 19.81 7.30
N GLY A 52 -0.93 19.75 6.44
CA GLY A 52 -1.09 19.93 4.99
C GLY A 52 -1.30 21.39 4.58
N THR A 53 -1.32 21.65 3.28
CA THR A 53 -1.53 23.00 2.72
C THR A 53 -3.01 23.38 2.64
N GLY A 54 -3.90 22.40 2.80
CA GLY A 54 -5.34 22.52 2.56
C GLY A 54 -5.73 22.37 1.09
N LEU A 55 -4.76 22.20 0.18
CA LEU A 55 -5.05 21.79 -1.19
C LEU A 55 -5.32 20.29 -1.22
N THR A 56 -6.45 19.92 -1.81
CA THR A 56 -6.89 18.54 -1.94
C THR A 56 -7.41 18.27 -3.34
N GLY A 57 -7.40 17.01 -3.74
CA GLY A 57 -7.93 16.59 -5.02
C GLY A 57 -8.42 15.15 -5.01
N THR A 58 -8.98 14.72 -6.15
CA THR A 58 -9.38 13.33 -6.37
C THR A 58 -8.85 12.73 -7.67
N GLY A 59 -8.17 11.58 -7.53
CA GLY A 59 -7.38 10.98 -8.61
C GLY A 59 -6.51 12.03 -9.32
N ASN A 60 -6.22 11.80 -10.60
CA ASN A 60 -5.30 12.60 -11.44
C ASN A 60 -5.82 14.01 -11.81
N THR A 61 -6.70 14.58 -11.00
CA THR A 61 -7.24 15.92 -11.22
C THR A 61 -6.46 16.87 -10.33
N TRP A 62 -5.65 17.74 -10.96
CA TRP A 62 -5.00 18.85 -10.27
C TRP A 62 -6.07 19.67 -9.53
N PRO A 63 -5.81 20.14 -8.30
CA PRO A 63 -6.81 20.71 -7.43
C PRO A 63 -7.55 21.85 -8.15
N ALA A 64 -8.88 21.76 -8.16
CA ALA A 64 -9.71 22.82 -8.70
C ALA A 64 -9.84 24.01 -7.72
N ASP A 65 -9.62 23.78 -6.42
CA ASP A 65 -9.70 24.76 -5.32
C ASP A 65 -9.02 24.21 -4.04
N ILE A 66 -8.89 25.03 -2.99
CA ILE A 66 -8.69 24.57 -1.60
C ILE A 66 -9.92 23.73 -1.23
N GLY A 67 -9.89 22.40 -1.42
CA GLY A 67 -11.04 21.51 -1.25
C GLY A 67 -11.80 21.28 -2.54
N ASP A 68 -11.64 20.14 -3.21
CA ASP A 68 -12.31 19.88 -4.50
C ASP A 68 -13.66 19.14 -4.44
N GLY A 69 -14.21 18.78 -3.26
CA GLY A 69 -15.55 18.14 -3.28
C GLY A 69 -16.34 17.92 -2.01
N ALA A 70 -15.72 17.83 -0.82
CA ALA A 70 -16.48 17.61 0.42
C ALA A 70 -16.46 18.79 1.40
N GLY A 71 -15.54 19.74 1.24
CA GLY A 71 -15.31 20.79 2.23
C GLY A 71 -14.76 20.27 3.56
N ASP A 72 -14.22 19.04 3.57
CA ASP A 72 -13.73 18.34 4.76
C ASP A 72 -12.40 17.64 4.46
N VAL A 73 -11.31 18.37 4.69
CA VAL A 73 -9.92 17.87 4.61
C VAL A 73 -9.74 16.57 5.41
N SER A 74 -10.46 16.40 6.54
CA SER A 74 -10.32 15.21 7.35
C SER A 74 -10.88 13.97 6.66
N GLY A 75 -11.99 14.09 5.91
CA GLY A 75 -12.54 12.99 5.13
C GLY A 75 -11.68 12.62 3.91
N GLU A 76 -11.05 13.63 3.30
CA GLU A 76 -10.21 13.48 2.11
C GLU A 76 -8.79 12.96 2.44
N ALA A 77 -8.36 13.05 3.71
CA ALA A 77 -7.03 12.62 4.15
C ALA A 77 -7.05 11.49 5.19
N SER A 78 -8.14 10.74 5.37
CA SER A 78 -8.25 9.70 6.43
C SER A 78 -8.65 8.30 5.94
N GLY A 79 -8.59 8.02 4.64
CA GLY A 79 -8.91 6.68 4.16
C GLY A 79 -8.47 6.48 2.73
N VAL A 80 -8.13 5.23 2.39
CA VAL A 80 -7.63 4.82 1.08
C VAL A 80 -8.79 4.89 0.10
N ASN A 81 -8.91 6.02 -0.61
CA ASN A 81 -10.13 6.32 -1.39
C ASN A 81 -9.90 7.23 -2.61
N ARG A 82 -8.64 7.49 -2.98
CA ARG A 82 -8.19 8.38 -4.07
C ARG A 82 -8.46 9.85 -3.87
N TYR A 83 -8.95 10.27 -2.71
CA TYR A 83 -8.80 11.66 -2.31
C TYR A 83 -7.39 11.85 -1.81
N TRP A 84 -6.81 13.01 -2.01
CA TRP A 84 -5.47 13.29 -1.53
C TRP A 84 -5.39 14.68 -0.92
N LEU A 85 -4.45 14.84 0.00
CA LEU A 85 -4.09 16.12 0.63
C LEU A 85 -2.63 16.43 0.33
N GLN A 86 -2.36 17.67 -0.07
CA GLN A 86 -1.02 18.13 -0.32
C GLN A 86 -0.28 18.51 0.98
N PHE A 87 0.98 18.10 1.07
CA PHE A 87 1.96 18.62 2.02
C PHE A 87 2.93 19.58 1.32
N ASN A 88 3.55 20.49 2.09
CA ASN A 88 4.59 21.39 1.55
C ASN A 88 5.62 21.74 2.63
N SER A 89 6.39 20.73 3.05
CA SER A 89 7.42 20.86 4.07
C SER A 89 8.42 19.71 3.99
N PHE A 90 9.66 19.95 4.39
CA PHE A 90 10.64 18.89 4.72
C PHE A 90 10.70 18.57 6.22
N ASP A 91 10.02 19.37 7.04
CA ASP A 91 10.06 19.31 8.50
C ASP A 91 8.76 18.69 9.04
N PRO A 92 8.81 17.55 9.76
CA PRO A 92 7.62 16.90 10.35
C PRO A 92 6.97 17.70 11.49
N ASP A 93 7.66 18.71 12.04
CA ASP A 93 7.09 19.62 13.03
C ASP A 93 6.40 20.83 12.39
N ALA A 94 6.59 21.06 11.09
CA ALA A 94 5.97 22.20 10.40
C ALA A 94 4.46 22.02 10.21
N ALA A 95 3.75 23.15 10.15
CA ALA A 95 2.30 23.16 9.94
C ALA A 95 1.86 22.56 8.59
N ALA A 96 2.75 22.56 7.58
CA ALA A 96 2.47 22.01 6.26
C ALA A 96 2.84 20.51 6.11
N SER A 97 3.37 19.87 7.15
CA SER A 97 3.43 18.40 7.23
C SER A 97 2.05 17.86 7.58
N ILE A 98 1.69 16.68 7.09
CA ILE A 98 0.39 16.07 7.42
C ILE A 98 0.59 15.10 8.57
N ARG A 99 -0.23 15.20 9.60
CA ARG A 99 -0.16 14.35 10.79
C ARG A 99 -1.32 13.37 10.84
N TYR A 100 -0.99 12.15 11.20
CA TYR A 100 -1.89 11.01 11.25
C TYR A 100 -1.84 10.34 12.63
N GLU A 101 -2.95 9.77 13.06
CA GLU A 101 -3.04 8.96 14.27
C GLU A 101 -3.84 7.68 14.02
N PHE A 102 -3.23 6.56 14.38
CA PHE A 102 -3.87 5.26 14.47
C PHE A 102 -4.37 5.02 15.90
N THR A 103 -5.38 4.17 16.04
CA THR A 103 -5.78 3.61 17.34
C THR A 103 -4.81 2.53 17.80
N GLY A 104 -4.23 1.76 16.87
CA GLY A 104 -3.13 0.83 17.10
C GLY A 104 -1.74 1.49 17.04
N ALA A 105 -0.71 0.71 17.39
CA ALA A 105 0.69 1.08 17.17
C ALA A 105 1.33 0.11 16.17
N TYR A 106 2.01 0.66 15.15
CA TYR A 106 2.50 -0.08 13.99
C TYR A 106 3.97 0.22 13.74
N SER A 107 4.74 -0.83 13.44
CA SER A 107 6.13 -0.73 12.97
C SER A 107 6.24 -0.82 11.45
N GLN A 108 5.12 -1.07 10.76
CA GLN A 108 5.02 -1.09 9.31
C GLN A 108 3.70 -0.46 8.88
N ILE A 109 3.75 0.51 7.99
CA ILE A 109 2.57 1.15 7.42
C ILE A 109 2.68 1.17 5.90
N LEU A 110 1.54 1.13 5.24
CA LEU A 110 1.39 1.40 3.82
C LEU A 110 1.14 2.91 3.65
N ALA A 111 1.98 3.56 2.86
CA ALA A 111 1.71 4.90 2.35
C ALA A 111 1.07 4.79 0.97
N VAL A 112 -0.12 5.37 0.83
CA VAL A 112 -0.86 5.44 -0.43
C VAL A 112 -0.76 6.87 -0.91
N ALA A 113 -0.10 7.06 -2.04
CA ALA A 113 0.18 8.39 -2.55
C ALA A 113 -1.06 9.03 -3.19
N GLY A 114 -1.09 10.36 -3.19
CA GLY A 114 -1.97 11.10 -4.07
C GLY A 114 -1.35 11.14 -5.46
N LEU A 115 -2.19 11.18 -6.50
CA LEU A 115 -1.74 11.46 -7.85
C LEU A 115 -2.49 12.69 -8.30
N ASP A 116 -1.87 13.83 -8.39
CA ASP A 116 -2.57 15.05 -8.81
C ASP A 116 -2.46 15.30 -10.33
N HIS A 117 -1.61 14.55 -11.01
CA HIS A 117 -1.44 14.66 -12.45
C HIS A 117 -1.15 13.33 -13.17
N GLY A 118 -1.02 13.41 -14.51
CA GLY A 118 -0.72 12.27 -15.36
C GLY A 118 0.68 11.70 -15.07
N PRO A 119 1.00 10.49 -15.58
CA PRO A 119 2.06 9.65 -15.03
C PRO A 119 3.44 10.31 -15.12
N THR A 120 3.91 10.80 -13.98
CA THR A 120 5.32 11.01 -13.69
C THR A 120 5.72 9.80 -12.84
N PRO A 121 6.52 8.85 -13.35
CA PRO A 121 6.80 7.63 -12.62
C PRO A 121 7.53 7.94 -11.31
N TYR A 122 7.21 7.16 -10.27
CA TYR A 122 7.71 7.21 -8.91
C TYR A 122 7.23 8.39 -8.05
N GLU A 123 6.15 9.06 -8.41
CA GLU A 123 5.55 10.15 -7.62
C GLU A 123 5.16 9.67 -6.21
N SER A 124 4.72 8.42 -6.08
CA SER A 124 4.43 7.82 -4.76
C SER A 124 5.62 7.68 -3.82
N LEU A 125 6.84 7.84 -4.34
CA LEU A 125 8.08 7.76 -3.60
C LEU A 125 8.62 9.16 -3.26
N GLU A 126 7.89 10.23 -3.59
CA GLU A 126 8.20 11.64 -3.30
C GLU A 126 7.64 12.10 -1.94
N MET A 127 7.74 11.21 -0.94
CA MET A 127 7.40 11.54 0.44
C MET A 127 8.37 10.89 1.42
N ILE A 128 8.40 11.45 2.63
CA ILE A 128 9.05 10.86 3.79
C ILE A 128 7.99 10.63 4.87
N VAL A 129 7.99 9.43 5.45
CA VAL A 129 7.09 9.08 6.54
C VAL A 129 7.88 9.01 7.85
N TRP A 130 7.35 9.67 8.87
CA TRP A 130 7.95 9.78 10.19
C TRP A 130 7.07 9.12 11.25
N GLY A 131 7.65 8.40 12.19
CA GLY A 131 6.99 7.85 13.37
C GLY A 131 7.36 8.63 14.64
N TRP A 132 6.39 8.92 15.51
CA TRP A 132 6.62 9.69 16.74
C TRP A 132 6.70 8.81 17.98
N ASP A 133 7.83 8.87 18.69
CA ASP A 133 8.05 8.07 19.91
C ASP A 133 7.54 8.72 21.22
N GLY A 134 7.00 9.95 21.14
CA GLY A 134 6.66 10.77 22.30
C GLY A 134 7.61 11.94 22.54
N SER A 135 8.78 11.94 21.89
CA SER A 135 9.86 12.91 22.09
C SER A 135 10.60 13.33 20.81
N ALA A 136 10.73 12.43 19.84
CA ALA A 136 11.40 12.67 18.56
C ALA A 136 10.69 11.93 17.42
N TRP A 137 10.88 12.47 16.22
CA TRP A 137 10.48 11.84 14.97
C TRP A 137 11.57 10.87 14.49
N GLU A 138 11.17 9.64 14.17
CA GLU A 138 11.99 8.64 13.49
C GLU A 138 11.58 8.57 12.02
N GLU A 139 12.55 8.76 11.12
CA GLU A 139 12.36 8.53 9.68
C GLU A 139 12.18 7.02 9.42
N GLY A 140 11.14 6.65 8.68
CA GLY A 140 10.97 5.27 8.24
C GLY A 140 11.86 4.93 7.05
N THR A 141 11.96 3.64 6.76
CA THR A 141 12.66 3.12 5.56
C THR A 141 11.68 2.35 4.70
N ILE A 142 11.80 2.45 3.37
CA ILE A 142 10.96 1.68 2.44
C ILE A 142 11.46 0.24 2.40
N THR A 143 10.56 -0.72 2.61
CA THR A 143 10.91 -2.16 2.60
C THR A 143 10.16 -2.98 1.56
N ALA A 144 9.06 -2.46 1.05
CA ALA A 144 8.33 -3.05 -0.07
C ALA A 144 7.64 -1.98 -0.90
N ILE A 145 7.44 -2.28 -2.19
CA ILE A 145 6.75 -1.43 -3.15
C ILE A 145 5.81 -2.33 -3.95
N PHE A 146 4.57 -1.91 -4.20
CA PHE A 146 3.54 -2.72 -4.87
C PHE A 146 3.08 -2.09 -6.19
N ASP A 147 3.13 -2.85 -7.29
CA ASP A 147 2.86 -2.37 -8.66
C ASP A 147 1.45 -1.80 -8.83
N ASP A 148 0.46 -2.45 -8.24
CA ASP A 148 -0.95 -2.07 -8.37
C ASP A 148 -1.42 -1.19 -7.19
N GLY A 149 -0.48 -0.67 -6.39
CA GLY A 149 -0.76 0.18 -5.25
C GLY A 149 -1.66 -0.48 -4.21
N ALA A 150 -2.62 0.27 -3.66
CA ALA A 150 -3.59 -0.24 -2.71
C ALA A 150 -4.84 -0.87 -3.39
N ASP A 151 -5.15 -0.47 -4.62
CA ASP A 151 -6.25 -1.00 -5.44
C ASP A 151 -5.91 -0.98 -6.93
N ALA A 152 -5.89 -2.16 -7.55
CA ALA A 152 -5.58 -2.35 -8.97
C ALA A 152 -6.56 -1.67 -9.93
N ALA A 153 -7.76 -1.29 -9.47
CA ALA A 153 -8.68 -0.49 -10.26
C ALA A 153 -8.21 0.96 -10.44
N TRP A 154 -7.24 1.41 -9.64
CA TRP A 154 -6.71 2.76 -9.65
C TRP A 154 -5.43 2.78 -10.48
N ALA A 155 -5.58 2.52 -11.78
CA ALA A 155 -4.50 2.33 -12.76
C ALA A 155 -3.51 3.51 -12.92
N GLY A 156 -3.48 4.46 -11.99
CA GLY A 156 -2.50 5.51 -11.85
C GLY A 156 -1.67 5.46 -10.56
N ASP A 157 -1.94 4.58 -9.58
CA ASP A 157 -1.40 4.65 -8.18
C ASP A 157 0.12 4.59 -8.05
N ASP A 158 0.85 4.57 -9.18
CA ASP A 158 2.31 4.72 -9.31
C ASP A 158 3.10 4.16 -8.15
N PHE A 159 2.73 2.94 -7.77
CA PHE A 159 3.12 2.22 -6.56
C PHE A 159 2.56 2.71 -5.22
N SER A 160 2.36 1.78 -4.29
CA SER A 160 2.30 2.09 -2.86
C SER A 160 3.52 1.51 -2.15
N ALA A 161 4.04 2.24 -1.17
CA ALA A 161 5.26 1.90 -0.46
C ALA A 161 4.97 1.49 0.99
N VAL A 162 5.62 0.42 1.43
CA VAL A 162 5.61 0.01 2.84
C VAL A 162 6.79 0.66 3.55
N TRP A 163 6.47 1.49 4.54
CA TRP A 163 7.43 2.16 5.41
C TRP A 163 7.57 1.38 6.71
N SER A 164 8.80 1.00 7.05
CA SER A 164 9.16 0.25 8.24
C SER A 164 9.97 1.10 9.21
N PHE A 165 9.79 0.82 10.50
CA PHE A 165 10.40 1.54 11.59
C PHE A 165 11.03 0.58 12.61
N ASN A 166 11.98 1.08 13.40
CA ASN A 166 12.57 0.33 14.51
C ASN A 166 11.59 0.19 15.68
N GLY A 167 10.79 1.23 15.93
CA GLY A 167 9.72 1.23 16.91
C GLY A 167 8.35 0.90 16.31
N ALA A 168 7.34 0.84 17.18
CA ALA A 168 5.94 0.83 16.77
C ALA A 168 5.28 2.13 17.26
N TYR A 169 4.62 2.85 16.34
CA TYR A 169 4.06 4.16 16.62
C TYR A 169 2.58 4.20 16.31
N SER A 170 1.83 5.00 17.07
CA SER A 170 0.44 5.33 16.74
C SER A 170 0.32 6.69 16.06
N LYS A 171 1.39 7.50 16.04
CA LYS A 171 1.39 8.85 15.49
C LYS A 171 2.45 8.97 14.41
N PHE A 172 2.04 9.50 13.28
CA PHE A 172 2.89 9.63 12.11
C PHE A 172 2.80 11.03 11.51
N ALA A 173 3.85 11.43 10.79
CA ALA A 173 3.84 12.61 9.95
C ALA A 173 4.32 12.27 8.54
N VAL A 174 3.84 13.03 7.57
CA VAL A 174 4.23 12.92 6.17
C VAL A 174 4.73 14.29 5.69
N THR A 175 5.88 14.27 5.04
CA THR A 175 6.55 15.45 4.48
C THR A 175 7.01 15.17 3.07
N GLY A 176 7.38 16.22 2.34
CA GLY A 176 8.12 16.08 1.09
C GLY A 176 9.55 15.62 1.32
N GLY A 177 10.17 15.18 0.24
CA GLY A 177 11.45 14.49 0.19
C GLY A 177 11.31 13.27 -0.72
N THR A 178 12.37 12.49 -0.88
CA THR A 178 12.26 11.27 -1.69
C THR A 178 13.30 10.25 -1.27
N HIS A 179 12.90 8.99 -1.26
CA HIS A 179 13.83 7.86 -1.19
C HIS A 179 14.14 7.31 -2.59
N TYR A 180 13.49 7.80 -3.65
CA TYR A 180 13.77 7.36 -5.02
C TYR A 180 15.11 7.91 -5.51
N THR A 181 15.99 7.03 -6.00
CA THR A 181 17.24 7.41 -6.65
C THR A 181 17.02 7.46 -8.17
N PRO A 182 17.22 8.61 -8.84
CA PRO A 182 18.29 9.58 -8.57
C PRO A 182 17.87 10.90 -7.89
N ASN A 183 16.86 10.89 -7.01
CA ASN A 183 16.28 12.05 -6.32
C ASN A 183 15.53 13.00 -7.27
N VAL A 184 14.84 12.44 -8.27
CA VAL A 184 13.80 13.18 -9.00
C VAL A 184 12.66 13.44 -8.02
N GLY A 185 12.10 14.66 -8.02
CA GLY A 185 10.99 14.99 -7.13
C GLY A 185 11.34 15.17 -5.65
N ALA A 186 12.60 15.45 -5.33
CA ALA A 186 13.04 15.76 -3.96
C ALA A 186 12.55 17.15 -3.45
N GLY A 187 11.32 17.52 -3.77
CA GLY A 187 10.67 18.77 -3.39
C GLY A 187 10.05 18.69 -1.98
N PRO A 188 9.69 19.85 -1.41
CA PRO A 188 8.93 19.88 -0.16
C PRO A 188 7.45 19.52 -0.38
N GLU A 189 7.01 19.54 -1.62
CA GLU A 189 5.64 19.36 -2.09
C GLU A 189 5.38 17.91 -2.50
N GLY A 190 4.12 17.51 -2.38
CA GLY A 190 3.62 16.21 -2.81
C GLY A 190 2.27 15.92 -2.16
N GLU A 191 1.66 14.84 -2.60
CA GLU A 191 0.28 14.49 -2.26
C GLU A 191 0.22 13.09 -1.66
N ILE A 192 -0.62 12.94 -0.63
CA ILE A 192 -0.88 11.66 -0.01
C ILE A 192 -2.39 11.43 0.09
N ASP A 193 -2.83 10.22 -0.23
CA ASP A 193 -4.19 9.75 -0.02
C ASP A 193 -4.36 9.36 1.46
N ALA A 194 -3.62 8.34 1.88
CA ALA A 194 -3.75 7.82 3.24
C ALA A 194 -2.49 7.11 3.76
N LEU A 195 -2.46 6.96 5.08
CA LEU A 195 -1.64 5.96 5.77
C LEU A 195 -2.52 4.83 6.27
N ALA A 196 -2.10 3.60 6.05
CA ALA A 196 -2.80 2.42 6.56
C ALA A 196 -1.82 1.43 7.22
N ALA A 197 -2.29 0.66 8.19
CA ALA A 197 -1.53 -0.42 8.79
C ALA A 197 -1.23 -1.48 7.73
N PHE A 198 0.04 -1.80 7.50
CA PHE A 198 0.39 -2.79 6.49
C PHE A 198 -0.02 -4.20 6.94
N VAL A 199 -0.66 -4.95 6.05
CA VAL A 199 -1.02 -6.35 6.26
C VAL A 199 -0.36 -7.17 5.15
N ALA A 200 0.70 -7.88 5.50
CA ALA A 200 1.39 -8.75 4.56
C ALA A 200 0.42 -9.74 3.92
N ALA A 201 0.39 -9.76 2.59
CA ALA A 201 -0.37 -10.76 1.85
C ALA A 201 0.16 -12.17 2.20
N PRO A 202 -0.71 -13.18 2.37
CA PRO A 202 -0.24 -14.54 2.58
C PRO A 202 0.61 -14.98 1.40
N GLU A 203 1.86 -15.36 1.67
CA GLU A 203 2.78 -15.88 0.66
C GLU A 203 2.11 -16.97 -0.20
N PRO A 204 2.24 -16.94 -1.54
CA PRO A 204 1.61 -17.94 -2.42
C PRO A 204 1.93 -19.38 -2.05
N ALA A 205 3.13 -19.63 -1.51
CA ALA A 205 3.54 -20.94 -1.00
C ALA A 205 2.67 -21.40 0.19
N THR A 206 2.25 -20.50 1.06
CA THR A 206 1.35 -20.78 2.19
C THR A 206 -0.04 -21.17 1.69
N VAL A 207 -0.56 -20.47 0.69
CA VAL A 207 -1.85 -20.78 0.05
C VAL A 207 -1.79 -22.13 -0.68
N MET A 208 -0.70 -22.38 -1.41
CA MET A 208 -0.49 -23.65 -2.10
C MET A 208 -0.37 -24.82 -1.11
N LEU A 209 0.39 -24.67 -0.02
CA LEU A 209 0.55 -25.70 1.00
C LEU A 209 -0.77 -25.99 1.72
N LEU A 210 -1.55 -24.95 2.05
CA LEU A 210 -2.89 -25.10 2.62
C LEU A 210 -3.84 -25.82 1.65
N GLY A 211 -3.83 -25.42 0.38
CA GLY A 211 -4.62 -26.06 -0.69
C GLY A 211 -4.27 -27.54 -0.87
N LEU A 212 -2.98 -27.88 -0.91
CA LEU A 212 -2.50 -29.25 -0.97
C LEU A 212 -2.88 -30.06 0.28
N GLY A 213 -2.80 -29.44 1.47
CA GLY A 213 -3.20 -30.06 2.74
C GLY A 213 -4.69 -30.43 2.75
N LEU A 214 -5.57 -29.51 2.33
CA LEU A 214 -7.01 -29.74 2.23
C LEU A 214 -7.38 -30.80 1.18
N ALA A 215 -6.69 -30.79 0.03
CA ALA A 215 -6.85 -31.82 -0.99
C ALA A 215 -6.44 -33.21 -0.45
N GLY A 216 -5.32 -33.30 0.26
CA GLY A 216 -4.84 -34.52 0.90
C GLY A 216 -5.83 -35.12 1.90
N ILE A 217 -6.42 -34.30 2.78
CA ILE A 217 -7.44 -34.71 3.76
C ILE A 217 -8.71 -35.22 3.06
N SER A 218 -9.12 -34.56 1.98
CA SER A 218 -10.30 -34.94 1.20
C SER A 218 -10.14 -36.31 0.52
N VAL A 219 -8.94 -36.62 0.03
CA VAL A 219 -8.64 -37.94 -0.56
C VAL A 219 -8.54 -39.02 0.52
N ALA A 220 -7.90 -38.73 1.65
CA ALA A 220 -7.74 -39.68 2.76
C ALA A 220 -9.08 -40.05 3.42
N SER A 221 -9.98 -39.08 3.56
CA SER A 221 -11.32 -39.29 4.14
C SER A 221 -12.24 -40.12 3.24
N ARG A 222 -12.11 -40.00 1.90
CA ARG A 222 -12.85 -40.86 0.95
C ARG A 222 -12.36 -42.31 0.99
N LYS A 223 -11.06 -42.55 1.14
CA LYS A 223 -10.50 -43.92 1.25
C LYS A 223 -10.89 -44.65 2.54
N ARG A 224 -11.27 -43.94 3.61
CA ARG A 224 -11.73 -44.56 4.87
C ARG A 224 -13.21 -44.94 4.88
N LYS A 225 -14.00 -44.45 3.92
CA LYS A 225 -15.45 -44.72 3.83
C LYS A 225 -15.81 -45.76 2.76
N ALA A 226 -14.83 -46.27 2.02
CA ALA A 226 -14.95 -47.40 1.11
C ALA A 226 -14.34 -48.64 1.76
#